data_AF-A0A940R0I8-F1
#
_entry.id   AF-A0A940R0I8-F1
#
_cell.length_a   1.000
_cell.length_b   1.000
_cell.length_c   1.000
_cell.angle_alpha   90.00
_cell.angle_beta   90.00
_cell.angle_gamma   90.00
#
_symmetry.space_group_name_H-M   'P 1'
#
loop_
_entity.id
_entity.type
_entity.pdbx_description
1 polymer ?
#
loop_
_entity_poly.entity_id
_entity_poly.type
_entity_poly.pdbx_seq_one_letter_code
_entity_poly.pdbx_strand_id
1 'polypeptide(L)'
;MGKMRSLFRKGVFSLVSVLAAGLTLYGCATVAENQAATEKAKAPVIEAINVTPSQEQTVVEFFASEPIFCTAFKLMDPPRIVLDIRGVPGSTLPRVKDVNNAGVKDIVIEEGKTQMMTTRAVIQTTLPMLYQTDPKGNGIALTLIPEKPLPAAVEAAEKKTAAAEGASGTPSEPRIFFKDTPGALTQILGIDFTLLDQGKSRLIVTTDKKTKYDLNQQGPKTLVLK
;
A
#
# COMPACT_ATOMS: atom_id res chain seq x y z
N MET A 1 -39.23 50.99 -65.09
CA MET A 1 -40.08 49.79 -64.92
C MET A 1 -39.75 49.13 -63.59
N GLY A 2 -40.41 49.58 -62.51
CA GLY A 2 -40.33 48.94 -61.19
C GLY A 2 -41.51 47.97 -61.03
N LYS A 3 -41.23 46.71 -60.69
CA LYS A 3 -42.27 45.71 -60.46
C LYS A 3 -42.90 45.91 -59.08
N MET A 4 -44.19 46.20 -59.10
CA MET A 4 -45.09 46.32 -57.96
C MET A 4 -45.20 45.02 -57.15
N ARG A 5 -45.29 45.20 -55.83
CA ARG A 5 -45.79 44.24 -54.84
C ARG A 5 -47.31 44.12 -54.96
N SER A 6 -47.83 42.90 -54.90
CA SER A 6 -49.26 42.58 -54.82
C SER A 6 -49.33 41.03 -54.73
N LEU A 7 -50.13 40.34 -53.92
CA LEU A 7 -51.36 40.66 -53.20
C LEU A 7 -51.54 39.57 -52.12
N PHE A 8 -51.95 39.99 -50.91
CA PHE A 8 -52.71 39.17 -49.99
C PHE A 8 -54.16 39.05 -50.50
N ARG A 9 -54.70 37.83 -50.58
CA ARG A 9 -56.15 37.51 -50.66
C ARG A 9 -56.34 36.10 -50.08
N LYS A 10 -56.82 35.99 -48.84
CA LYS A 10 -58.22 35.84 -48.40
C LYS A 10 -58.88 34.54 -48.88
N GLY A 11 -59.33 33.73 -47.93
CA GLY A 11 -60.21 32.56 -48.15
C GLY A 11 -60.05 31.53 -47.02
N VAL A 12 -60.60 31.72 -45.82
CA VAL A 12 -62.00 31.45 -45.41
C VAL A 12 -62.23 29.95 -45.12
N PHE A 13 -62.46 29.65 -43.83
CA PHE A 13 -63.19 28.49 -43.28
C PHE A 13 -62.51 27.12 -43.49
N SER A 14 -62.68 26.10 -42.67
CA SER A 14 -63.31 25.83 -41.37
C SER A 14 -63.03 24.33 -41.13
N LEU A 15 -63.21 23.88 -39.90
CA LEU A 15 -63.54 22.50 -39.58
C LEU A 15 -62.41 21.46 -39.61
N VAL A 16 -61.83 21.26 -38.42
CA VAL A 16 -61.82 19.98 -37.70
C VAL A 16 -61.69 18.73 -38.56
N SER A 17 -60.51 18.12 -38.53
CA SER A 17 -60.35 16.66 -38.63
C SER A 17 -59.15 16.26 -37.76
N VAL A 18 -59.49 15.71 -36.60
CA VAL A 18 -58.65 14.88 -35.75
C VAL A 18 -58.14 13.67 -36.56
N LEU A 19 -56.95 13.17 -36.20
CA LEU A 19 -56.21 11.99 -36.70
C LEU A 19 -55.06 12.33 -37.66
N ALA A 20 -53.84 12.32 -37.14
CA ALA A 20 -52.95 11.17 -37.31
C ALA A 20 -51.52 11.47 -36.82
N ALA A 21 -50.96 10.48 -36.13
CA ALA A 21 -49.54 10.18 -36.02
C ALA A 21 -48.64 11.18 -35.28
N GLY A 22 -48.40 10.88 -34.00
CA GLY A 22 -47.24 11.36 -33.28
C GLY A 22 -45.96 11.06 -34.06
N LEU A 23 -45.23 12.12 -34.38
CA LEU A 23 -43.90 12.05 -34.94
C LEU A 23 -42.96 11.48 -33.87
N THR A 24 -42.69 10.20 -34.08
CA THR A 24 -41.67 9.39 -33.44
C THR A 24 -40.32 10.08 -33.53
N LEU A 25 -39.74 10.35 -32.37
CA LEU A 25 -38.33 10.66 -32.19
C LEU A 25 -37.51 9.40 -32.54
N TYR A 26 -37.22 9.18 -33.82
CA TYR A 26 -36.18 8.22 -34.24
C TYR A 26 -34.81 8.89 -34.14
N GLY A 27 -34.34 9.06 -32.91
CA GLY A 27 -32.92 9.13 -32.64
C GLY A 27 -32.38 7.71 -32.56
N CYS A 28 -31.63 7.27 -33.57
CA CYS A 28 -30.79 6.08 -33.46
C CYS A 28 -29.64 6.38 -32.47
N ALA A 29 -29.93 6.30 -31.17
CA ALA A 29 -28.91 5.95 -30.20
C ALA A 29 -28.75 4.44 -30.28
N THR A 30 -27.84 3.96 -31.12
CA THR A 30 -27.22 2.67 -30.87
C THR A 30 -26.51 2.80 -29.53
N VAL A 31 -27.19 2.43 -28.46
CA VAL A 31 -26.55 2.14 -27.19
C VAL A 31 -25.62 0.99 -27.52
N ALA A 32 -24.34 1.31 -27.70
CA ALA A 32 -23.29 0.32 -27.58
C ALA A 32 -23.46 -0.24 -26.18
N GLU A 33 -24.11 -1.40 -26.15
CA GLU A 33 -24.28 -2.24 -24.98
C GLU A 33 -22.86 -2.39 -24.43
N ASN A 34 -22.60 -1.70 -23.32
CA ASN A 34 -21.36 -1.79 -22.60
C ASN A 34 -21.17 -3.26 -22.26
N GLN A 35 -20.42 -3.97 -23.11
CA GLN A 35 -19.68 -5.17 -22.74
C GLN A 35 -18.57 -4.78 -21.76
N ALA A 36 -18.94 -4.09 -20.68
CA ALA A 36 -18.23 -4.08 -19.42
C ALA A 36 -18.85 -5.16 -18.53
N ALA A 37 -19.05 -6.35 -19.10
CA ALA A 37 -19.36 -7.55 -18.35
C ALA A 37 -18.03 -8.14 -17.87
N THR A 38 -17.60 -7.65 -16.71
CA THR A 38 -16.79 -8.41 -15.75
C THR A 38 -15.50 -9.03 -16.29
N GLU A 39 -14.55 -8.23 -16.77
CA GLU A 39 -13.16 -8.59 -16.50
C GLU A 39 -13.01 -8.52 -14.98
N LYS A 40 -12.99 -9.68 -14.31
CA LYS A 40 -12.40 -9.75 -12.97
C LYS A 40 -11.02 -9.13 -13.11
N ALA A 41 -10.79 -7.94 -12.56
CA ALA A 41 -9.48 -7.31 -12.55
C ALA A 41 -8.46 -8.34 -12.07
N LYS A 42 -7.68 -8.88 -13.01
CA LYS A 42 -6.73 -9.94 -12.73
C LYS A 42 -5.61 -9.29 -11.93
N ALA A 43 -5.30 -9.85 -10.76
CA ALA A 43 -4.21 -9.31 -9.96
C ALA A 43 -2.88 -9.41 -10.74
N PRO A 44 -1.99 -8.40 -10.63
CA PRO A 44 -0.65 -8.49 -11.20
C PRO A 44 0.06 -9.76 -10.72
N VAL A 45 0.78 -10.43 -11.62
CA VAL A 45 1.50 -11.66 -11.29
C VAL A 45 2.96 -11.32 -11.05
N ILE A 46 3.52 -11.75 -9.92
CA ILE A 46 4.96 -11.64 -9.64
C ILE A 46 5.67 -12.78 -10.35
N GLU A 47 6.50 -12.44 -11.33
CA GLU A 47 7.08 -13.38 -12.28
C GLU A 47 8.48 -13.82 -11.87
N ALA A 48 9.28 -12.89 -11.32
CA ALA A 48 10.67 -13.16 -10.97
C ALA A 48 11.16 -12.36 -9.77
N ILE A 49 12.16 -12.91 -9.10
CA ILE A 49 12.95 -12.24 -8.06
C ILE A 49 14.41 -12.33 -8.46
N ASN A 50 15.05 -11.19 -8.70
CA ASN A 50 16.49 -11.10 -8.90
C ASN A 50 17.17 -10.56 -7.65
N VAL A 51 18.37 -11.05 -7.37
CA VAL A 51 19.15 -10.62 -6.21
C VAL A 51 20.55 -10.29 -6.69
N THR A 52 20.96 -9.06 -6.46
CA THR A 52 22.26 -8.53 -6.86
C THR A 52 22.99 -8.10 -5.58
N PRO A 53 23.81 -8.98 -4.99
CA PRO A 53 24.60 -8.64 -3.81
C PRO A 53 25.84 -7.82 -4.20
N SER A 54 26.24 -6.91 -3.30
CA SER A 54 27.54 -6.24 -3.30
C SER A 54 28.15 -6.31 -1.89
N GLN A 55 29.37 -5.81 -1.72
CA GLN A 55 30.01 -5.76 -0.40
C GLN A 55 29.31 -4.79 0.57
N GLU A 56 28.60 -3.79 0.04
CA GLU A 56 28.02 -2.70 0.83
C GLU A 56 26.50 -2.82 0.98
N GLN A 57 25.83 -3.44 0.01
CA GLN A 57 24.38 -3.54 -0.03
C GLN A 57 23.92 -4.75 -0.85
N THR A 58 22.69 -5.21 -0.61
CA THR A 58 22.00 -6.19 -1.46
C THR A 58 20.80 -5.53 -2.10
N VAL A 59 20.66 -5.65 -3.42
CA VAL A 59 19.46 -5.21 -4.13
C VAL A 59 18.63 -6.43 -4.50
N VAL A 60 17.37 -6.45 -4.06
CA VAL A 60 16.38 -7.46 -4.41
C VAL A 60 15.34 -6.82 -5.32
N GLU A 61 15.15 -7.39 -6.51
CA GLU A 61 14.23 -6.86 -7.52
C GLU A 61 13.09 -7.84 -7.75
N PHE A 62 11.87 -7.36 -7.57
CA PHE A 62 10.64 -8.09 -7.86
C PHE A 62 10.09 -7.61 -9.19
N PHE A 63 9.89 -8.51 -10.14
CA PHE A 63 9.30 -8.22 -11.45
C PHE A 63 7.89 -8.77 -11.52
N ALA A 64 6.98 -7.99 -12.10
CA ALA A 64 5.60 -8.40 -12.27
C ALA A 64 5.05 -8.04 -13.65
N SER A 65 3.96 -8.71 -14.01
CA SER A 65 3.26 -8.54 -15.30
C SER A 65 2.71 -7.12 -15.50
N GLU A 66 2.35 -6.45 -14.39
CA GLU A 66 1.80 -5.11 -14.33
C GLU A 66 2.41 -4.35 -13.15
N PRO A 67 2.35 -3.00 -13.11
CA PRO A 67 2.87 -2.23 -11.99
C PRO A 67 2.31 -2.67 -10.63
N ILE A 68 3.22 -3.04 -9.73
CA ILE A 68 2.90 -3.46 -8.35
C ILE A 68 3.30 -2.39 -7.34
N PHE A 69 2.60 -2.40 -6.21
CA PHE A 69 2.87 -1.54 -5.06
C PHE A 69 3.11 -2.40 -3.83
N CYS A 70 3.93 -1.92 -2.90
CA CYS A 70 4.17 -2.61 -1.64
C CYS A 70 4.09 -1.69 -0.42
N THR A 71 3.84 -2.31 0.71
CA THR A 71 4.27 -1.80 2.02
C THR A 71 5.43 -2.64 2.52
N ALA A 72 6.36 -2.02 3.25
CA ALA A 72 7.53 -2.70 3.80
C ALA A 72 7.75 -2.29 5.25
N PHE A 73 8.14 -3.24 6.10
CA PHE A 73 8.46 -3.02 7.50
C PHE A 73 9.52 -4.00 8.01
N LYS A 74 10.18 -3.63 9.10
CA LYS A 74 11.26 -4.40 9.74
C LYS A 74 10.78 -5.02 11.05
N LEU A 75 11.21 -6.24 11.32
CA LEU A 75 11.04 -6.97 12.58
C LEU A 75 12.42 -7.31 13.16
N MET A 76 12.58 -7.27 14.48
CA MET A 76 13.88 -7.41 15.14
C MET A 76 14.16 -8.79 15.74
N ASP A 77 13.13 -9.59 16.06
CA ASP A 77 13.29 -10.88 16.75
C ASP A 77 12.48 -12.00 16.08
N PRO A 78 13.11 -12.88 15.26
CA PRO A 78 14.45 -12.71 14.70
C PRO A 78 14.44 -11.61 13.61
N PRO A 79 15.61 -11.06 13.23
CA PRO A 79 15.69 -9.93 12.31
C PRO A 79 15.19 -10.30 10.91
N ARG A 80 14.20 -9.57 10.41
CA ARG A 80 13.56 -9.77 9.10
C ARG A 80 13.07 -8.45 8.53
N ILE A 81 13.04 -8.37 7.21
CA ILE A 81 12.32 -7.33 6.47
C ILE A 81 11.16 -7.98 5.73
N VAL A 82 9.96 -7.43 5.88
CA VAL A 82 8.74 -7.97 5.30
C VAL A 82 8.20 -6.98 4.28
N LEU A 83 7.94 -7.46 3.07
CA LEU A 83 7.27 -6.73 2.01
C LEU A 83 5.92 -7.38 1.73
N ASP A 84 4.84 -6.61 1.87
CA ASP A 84 3.51 -7.01 1.41
C ASP A 84 3.27 -6.35 0.05
N ILE A 85 3.26 -7.17 -1.01
CA ILE A 85 3.20 -6.77 -2.41
C ILE A 85 1.79 -7.00 -2.94
N ARG A 86 1.22 -5.98 -3.61
CA ARG A 86 -0.08 -6.07 -4.30
C ARG A 86 0.06 -6.80 -5.65
N GLY A 87 0.13 -8.11 -5.56
CA GLY A 87 0.18 -9.03 -6.68
C GLY A 87 0.16 -10.46 -6.16
N VAL A 88 -0.20 -11.39 -7.03
CA VAL A 88 -0.18 -12.81 -6.73
C VAL A 88 1.14 -13.43 -7.16
N PRO A 89 1.67 -14.41 -6.45
CA PRO A 89 2.92 -15.05 -6.83
C PRO A 89 2.67 -15.95 -8.05
N GLY A 90 3.48 -15.81 -9.09
CA GLY A 90 3.42 -16.67 -10.27
C GLY A 90 3.61 -18.14 -9.92
N SER A 91 3.02 -19.04 -10.70
CA SER A 91 3.11 -20.49 -10.45
C SER A 91 4.53 -21.03 -10.54
N THR A 92 5.38 -20.38 -11.34
CA THR A 92 6.80 -20.73 -11.52
C THR A 92 7.73 -19.96 -10.59
N LEU A 93 7.21 -19.01 -9.80
CA LEU A 93 8.04 -18.20 -8.90
C LEU A 93 8.55 -19.07 -7.73
N PRO A 94 9.88 -19.12 -7.50
CA PRO A 94 10.43 -19.83 -6.35
C PRO A 94 9.84 -19.31 -5.04
N ARG A 95 9.39 -20.24 -4.18
CA ARG A 95 8.84 -19.90 -2.86
C ARG A 95 9.91 -19.61 -1.82
N VAL A 96 11.10 -20.13 -2.03
CA VAL A 96 12.27 -19.84 -1.22
C VAL A 96 13.43 -19.57 -2.19
N LYS A 97 14.19 -18.51 -1.91
CA LYS A 97 15.42 -18.19 -2.62
C LYS A 97 16.54 -17.95 -1.61
N ASP A 98 17.50 -18.86 -1.59
CA ASP A 98 18.71 -18.69 -0.78
C ASP A 98 19.59 -17.58 -1.35
N VAL A 99 20.15 -16.74 -0.48
CA VAL A 99 21.02 -15.60 -0.84
C VAL A 99 22.37 -15.71 -0.15
N ASN A 100 22.37 -15.90 1.17
CA ASN A 100 23.55 -16.08 2.03
C ASN A 100 24.68 -15.08 1.74
N ASN A 101 24.34 -13.80 1.59
CA ASN A 101 25.30 -12.73 1.24
C ASN A 101 24.91 -11.40 1.90
N ALA A 102 25.90 -10.60 2.30
CA ALA A 102 25.75 -9.24 2.81
C ALA A 102 24.62 -9.06 3.86
N GLY A 103 24.52 -10.00 4.79
CA GLY A 103 23.53 -9.96 5.88
C GLY A 103 22.15 -10.52 5.51
N VAL A 104 21.92 -10.93 4.26
CA VAL A 104 20.68 -11.57 3.80
C VAL A 104 20.88 -13.08 3.73
N LYS A 105 20.02 -13.83 4.42
CA LYS A 105 20.05 -15.30 4.46
C LYS A 105 19.25 -15.89 3.30
N ASP A 106 17.94 -15.67 3.33
CA ASP A 106 16.99 -16.19 2.35
C ASP A 106 15.82 -15.22 2.15
N ILE A 107 15.08 -15.43 1.06
CA ILE A 107 13.84 -14.73 0.75
C ILE A 107 12.74 -15.79 0.63
N VAL A 108 11.70 -15.67 1.44
CA VAL A 108 10.55 -16.56 1.46
C VAL A 108 9.32 -15.84 0.92
N ILE A 109 8.60 -16.48 0.00
CA ILE A 109 7.40 -15.96 -0.64
C ILE A 109 6.18 -16.72 -0.14
N GLU A 110 5.35 -16.02 0.62
CA GLU A 110 4.09 -16.49 1.19
C GLU A 110 2.90 -15.82 0.48
N GLU A 111 1.73 -16.45 0.52
CA GLU A 111 0.49 -15.75 0.25
C GLU A 111 0.25 -14.68 1.33
N GLY A 112 -0.23 -13.51 0.91
CA GLY A 112 -0.42 -12.39 1.80
C GLY A 112 -1.49 -12.66 2.86
N LYS A 113 -1.20 -12.28 4.10
CA LYS A 113 -2.04 -12.61 5.27
C LYS A 113 -3.14 -11.59 5.55
N THR A 114 -3.02 -10.38 5.02
CA THR A 114 -3.83 -9.22 5.42
C THR A 114 -4.79 -8.74 4.34
N GLN A 115 -4.48 -8.99 3.07
CA GLN A 115 -5.26 -8.52 1.92
C GLN A 115 -5.36 -9.62 0.86
N MET A 116 -6.55 -9.80 0.30
CA MET A 116 -6.76 -10.70 -0.85
C MET A 116 -5.85 -10.28 -2.01
N MET A 117 -5.30 -11.24 -2.75
CA MET A 117 -4.43 -11.01 -3.91
C MET A 117 -3.13 -10.26 -3.58
N THR A 118 -2.56 -10.51 -2.41
CA THR A 118 -1.24 -10.01 -2.04
C THR A 118 -0.24 -11.14 -1.83
N THR A 119 1.04 -10.82 -1.98
CA THR A 119 2.16 -11.70 -1.73
C THR A 119 2.99 -11.12 -0.60
N ARG A 120 3.34 -11.94 0.39
CA ARG A 120 4.26 -11.56 1.46
C ARG A 120 5.65 -12.10 1.16
N ALA A 121 6.59 -11.21 0.89
CA ALA A 121 8.00 -11.56 0.82
C ALA A 121 8.67 -11.30 2.18
N VAL A 122 9.22 -12.36 2.78
CA VAL A 122 9.96 -12.30 4.04
C VAL A 122 11.43 -12.48 3.74
N ILE A 123 12.20 -11.42 3.91
CA ILE A 123 13.65 -11.41 3.78
C ILE A 123 14.22 -11.70 5.15
N GLN A 124 14.77 -12.90 5.35
CA GLN A 124 15.48 -13.25 6.59
C GLN A 124 16.87 -12.62 6.54
N THR A 125 17.23 -11.91 7.60
CA THR A 125 18.54 -11.29 7.71
C THR A 125 19.31 -11.88 8.88
N THR A 126 20.64 -11.87 8.81
CA THR A 126 21.52 -12.33 9.89
C THR A 126 22.00 -11.20 10.79
N LEU A 127 21.80 -9.95 10.35
CA LEU A 127 22.16 -8.71 11.05
C LEU A 127 21.01 -7.70 10.89
N PRO A 128 20.96 -6.65 11.74
CA PRO A 128 20.09 -5.50 11.49
C PRO A 128 20.44 -4.82 10.17
N MET A 129 19.42 -4.50 9.36
CA MET A 129 19.58 -3.88 8.04
C MET A 129 18.65 -2.67 7.92
N LEU A 130 19.13 -1.61 7.28
CA LEU A 130 18.30 -0.55 6.71
C LEU A 130 17.70 -1.04 5.39
N TYR A 131 16.55 -0.50 5.03
CA TYR A 131 15.92 -0.79 3.74
C TYR A 131 15.35 0.45 3.06
N GLN A 132 15.35 0.41 1.73
CA GLN A 132 14.66 1.38 0.87
C GLN A 132 13.94 0.62 -0.24
N THR A 133 12.70 1.02 -0.52
CA THR A 133 11.89 0.47 -1.62
C THR A 133 11.66 1.54 -2.68
N ASP A 134 12.01 1.24 -3.92
CA ASP A 134 11.81 2.11 -5.06
C ASP A 134 11.01 1.38 -6.15
N PRO A 135 9.98 2.00 -6.75
CA PRO A 135 9.33 1.45 -7.94
C PRO A 135 10.35 1.34 -9.09
N LYS A 136 10.33 0.21 -9.81
CA LYS A 136 11.21 -0.03 -10.96
C LYS A 136 10.42 -0.69 -12.09
N GLY A 137 9.96 0.11 -13.06
CA GLY A 137 9.11 -0.37 -14.14
C GLY A 137 7.81 -0.95 -13.59
N ASN A 138 7.51 -2.21 -13.93
CA ASN A 138 6.38 -2.94 -13.38
C ASN A 138 6.69 -3.62 -12.03
N GLY A 139 7.84 -3.34 -11.43
CA GLY A 139 8.38 -4.03 -10.28
C GLY A 139 8.76 -3.12 -9.11
N ILE A 140 9.41 -3.72 -8.11
CA ILE A 140 9.95 -3.03 -6.94
C ILE A 140 11.41 -3.42 -6.78
N ALA A 141 12.28 -2.43 -6.57
CA ALA A 141 13.64 -2.63 -6.09
C ALA A 141 13.69 -2.39 -4.57
N LEU A 142 14.18 -3.38 -3.83
CA LEU A 142 14.44 -3.32 -2.40
C LEU A 142 15.95 -3.28 -2.18
N THR A 143 16.46 -2.14 -1.75
CA THR A 143 17.87 -1.98 -1.37
C THR A 143 18.02 -2.26 0.12
N LEU A 144 18.94 -3.15 0.47
CA LEU A 144 19.23 -3.62 1.83
C LEU A 144 20.66 -3.25 2.20
N ILE A 145 20.83 -2.51 3.29
CA ILE A 145 22.15 -2.02 3.72
C ILE A 145 22.39 -2.46 5.17
N PRO A 146 23.49 -3.15 5.50
CA PRO A 146 23.82 -3.47 6.87
C PRO A 146 23.88 -2.23 7.77
N GLU A 147 23.19 -2.26 8.89
CA GLU A 147 23.34 -1.22 9.91
C GLU A 147 24.73 -1.36 10.53
N LYS A 148 25.53 -0.30 10.46
CA LYS A 148 26.75 -0.25 11.26
C LYS A 148 26.36 -0.28 12.74
N PRO A 149 26.95 -1.17 13.55
CA PRO A 149 26.70 -1.18 14.98
C PRO A 149 27.01 0.20 15.55
N LEU A 150 26.00 0.88 16.07
CA LEU A 150 26.23 1.94 17.04
C LEU A 150 26.89 1.27 18.25
N PRO A 151 27.95 1.84 18.84
CA PRO A 151 28.61 1.23 19.99
C PRO A 151 27.58 0.95 21.09
N ALA A 152 27.36 -0.33 21.35
CA ALA A 152 26.38 -0.80 22.30
C ALA A 152 26.89 -0.50 23.71
N ALA A 153 26.14 0.32 24.45
CA ALA A 153 26.16 0.25 25.90
C ALA A 153 25.56 -1.10 26.32
N VAL A 154 26.35 -1.83 27.08
CA VAL A 154 26.11 -3.13 27.71
C VAL A 154 24.79 -3.14 28.51
N GLU A 155 24.07 -4.26 28.46
CA GLU A 155 23.29 -4.90 29.55
C GLU A 155 22.37 -5.96 28.89
N ALA A 156 22.76 -7.23 28.71
CA ALA A 156 22.98 -8.29 29.70
C ALA A 156 21.77 -8.53 30.63
N ALA A 157 21.00 -9.57 30.30
CA ALA A 157 20.24 -10.50 31.16
C ALA A 157 19.36 -9.88 32.29
N GLU A 158 18.08 -10.22 32.45
CA GLU A 158 17.67 -11.52 32.97
C GLU A 158 16.15 -11.76 32.86
N LYS A 159 15.84 -13.04 32.97
CA LYS A 159 14.61 -13.80 32.79
C LYS A 159 13.83 -13.89 34.11
N LYS A 160 12.52 -13.56 34.15
CA LYS A 160 11.44 -14.43 34.70
C LYS A 160 10.06 -13.77 34.90
N THR A 161 9.05 -14.54 34.47
CA THR A 161 7.73 -14.86 35.07
C THR A 161 6.60 -13.83 35.14
N ALA A 162 5.56 -14.21 34.38
CA ALA A 162 4.13 -13.91 34.37
C ALA A 162 3.41 -13.52 35.69
N ALA A 163 2.38 -12.66 35.54
CA ALA A 163 1.00 -12.89 35.99
C ALA A 163 0.01 -11.92 35.29
N ALA A 164 -1.21 -12.40 35.03
CA ALA A 164 -2.35 -11.75 34.36
C ALA A 164 -3.04 -10.67 35.23
N GLU A 165 -3.72 -9.67 34.69
CA GLU A 165 -5.17 -9.53 34.36
C GLU A 165 -5.38 -8.02 34.11
N GLY A 166 -6.29 -7.44 33.34
CA GLY A 166 -7.51 -7.81 32.62
C GLY A 166 -8.27 -6.50 32.27
N ALA A 167 -9.28 -6.60 31.39
CA ALA A 167 -10.28 -5.59 30.96
C ALA A 167 -9.86 -4.64 29.78
N SER A 168 -10.39 -4.83 28.55
CA SER A 168 -11.74 -4.48 28.01
C SER A 168 -11.85 -2.98 27.65
N GLY A 169 -12.18 -2.50 26.45
CA GLY A 169 -12.56 -3.05 25.14
C GLY A 169 -13.21 -1.92 24.29
N THR A 170 -12.97 -1.87 22.97
CA THR A 170 -13.85 -1.43 21.82
C THR A 170 -13.01 -1.06 20.55
N PRO A 171 -13.58 -1.13 19.32
CA PRO A 171 -12.89 -1.72 18.16
C PRO A 171 -12.31 -0.76 17.09
N SER A 172 -11.37 -1.34 16.32
CA SER A 172 -10.87 -1.03 14.97
C SER A 172 -9.99 0.22 14.73
N GLU A 173 -8.72 0.09 15.10
CA GLU A 173 -7.53 0.65 14.42
C GLU A 173 -6.32 -0.16 14.97
N PRO A 174 -5.18 -0.29 14.26
CA PRO A 174 -4.03 -1.06 14.75
C PRO A 174 -3.36 -0.30 15.90
N ARG A 175 -3.97 -0.35 17.08
CA ARG A 175 -3.45 0.23 18.31
C ARG A 175 -2.60 -0.83 18.99
N ILE A 176 -1.28 -0.64 18.94
CA ILE A 176 -0.37 -1.54 19.64
C ILE A 176 -0.07 -0.88 20.98
N PHE A 177 -0.63 -1.44 22.05
CA PHE A 177 -0.27 -1.04 23.40
C PHE A 177 0.82 -1.95 23.95
N PHE A 178 1.86 -1.34 24.50
CA PHE A 178 2.93 -2.02 25.22
C PHE A 178 2.61 -1.93 26.71
N LYS A 179 3.03 -2.96 27.46
CA LYS A 179 2.85 -2.95 28.91
C LYS A 179 3.86 -2.00 29.56
N ASP A 180 3.39 -1.19 30.50
CA ASP A 180 4.25 -0.37 31.36
C ASP A 180 5.33 -1.26 32.00
N THR A 181 6.58 -0.99 31.66
CA THR A 181 7.74 -1.58 32.32
C THR A 181 8.29 -0.53 33.27
N PRO A 182 8.76 -0.84 34.48
CA PRO A 182 9.53 0.13 35.25
C PRO A 182 10.91 0.31 34.59
N GLY A 183 11.30 1.53 34.22
CA GLY A 183 12.59 1.81 33.60
C GLY A 183 13.00 3.28 33.73
N ALA A 184 14.30 3.56 33.62
CA ALA A 184 14.81 4.93 33.66
C ALA A 184 14.41 5.75 32.41
N LEU A 185 14.29 5.07 31.26
CA LEU A 185 13.92 5.66 29.98
C LEU A 185 12.41 5.91 29.87
N THR A 186 12.03 6.89 29.07
CA THR A 186 10.62 7.12 28.68
C THR A 186 10.14 5.95 27.84
N GLN A 187 8.96 5.44 28.18
CA GLN A 187 8.41 4.26 27.55
C GLN A 187 7.33 4.64 26.57
N ILE A 188 7.28 3.92 25.46
CA ILE A 188 6.19 4.00 24.50
C ILE A 188 5.14 3.00 24.95
N LEU A 189 3.98 3.52 25.35
CA LEU A 189 2.83 2.74 25.79
C LEU A 189 1.89 2.41 24.64
N GLY A 190 1.89 3.21 23.58
CA GLY A 190 0.95 3.04 22.47
C GLY A 190 1.47 3.65 21.18
N ILE A 191 1.20 2.99 20.05
CA ILE A 191 1.39 3.57 18.72
C ILE A 191 0.09 3.42 17.93
N ASP A 192 -0.43 4.55 17.43
CA ASP A 192 -1.60 4.61 16.57
C ASP A 192 -1.28 5.28 15.24
N PHE A 193 -1.87 4.77 14.17
CA PHE A 193 -1.75 5.34 12.83
C PHE A 193 -3.13 5.55 12.21
N THR A 194 -3.41 6.77 11.77
CA THR A 194 -4.65 7.14 11.10
C THR A 194 -4.34 7.79 9.76
N LEU A 195 -4.90 7.26 8.68
CA LEU A 195 -4.89 7.92 7.37
C LEU A 195 -5.88 9.07 7.39
N LEU A 196 -5.45 10.25 6.94
CA LEU A 196 -6.28 11.44 6.83
C LEU A 196 -6.55 11.75 5.34
N ASP A 197 -7.53 12.61 5.10
CA ASP A 197 -7.82 13.10 3.75
C ASP A 197 -6.61 13.78 3.11
N GLN A 198 -6.62 13.84 1.78
CA GLN A 198 -5.58 14.50 0.97
C GLN A 198 -4.19 13.85 1.11
N GLY A 199 -4.13 12.54 1.35
CA GLY A 199 -2.85 11.80 1.43
C GLY A 199 -2.02 12.13 2.67
N LYS A 200 -2.64 12.72 3.69
CA LYS A 200 -1.98 12.99 4.97
C LYS A 200 -2.10 11.77 5.88
N SER A 201 -1.23 11.69 6.87
CA SER A 201 -1.29 10.64 7.88
C SER A 201 -0.96 11.21 9.25
N ARG A 202 -1.56 10.62 10.28
CA ARG A 202 -1.31 10.96 11.68
C ARG A 202 -0.71 9.73 12.36
N LEU A 203 0.45 9.93 12.97
CA LEU A 203 1.07 8.98 13.89
C LEU A 203 0.93 9.54 15.31
N ILE A 204 0.40 8.73 16.24
CA ILE A 204 0.30 9.07 17.66
C ILE A 204 1.20 8.10 18.42
N VAL A 205 2.11 8.64 19.22
CA VAL A 205 2.97 7.86 20.12
C VAL A 205 2.59 8.25 21.55
N THR A 206 2.03 7.30 22.29
CA THR A 206 1.68 7.48 23.69
C THR A 206 2.86 7.08 24.55
N THR A 207 3.25 7.91 25.51
CA THR A 207 4.34 7.63 26.44
C THR A 207 3.88 7.63 27.90
N ASP A 208 4.63 6.96 28.76
CA ASP A 208 4.38 6.86 30.21
C ASP A 208 4.51 8.21 30.92
N LYS A 209 5.44 9.04 30.45
CA LYS A 209 5.69 10.39 30.92
C LYS A 209 5.96 11.33 29.77
N LYS A 210 5.70 12.62 30.00
CA LYS A 210 6.03 13.68 29.05
C LYS A 210 7.54 13.76 28.88
N THR A 211 8.02 13.57 27.66
CA THR A 211 9.45 13.68 27.31
C THR A 211 9.68 14.76 26.27
N LYS A 212 10.89 15.30 26.24
CA LYS A 212 11.36 16.05 25.08
C LYS A 212 11.60 15.07 23.95
N TYR A 213 11.28 15.49 22.73
CA TYR A 213 11.54 14.74 21.52
C TYR A 213 12.01 15.70 20.43
N ASP A 214 12.77 15.18 19.48
CA ASP A 214 13.12 15.85 18.23
C ASP A 214 12.59 15.03 17.04
N LEU A 215 11.99 15.71 16.06
CA LEU A 215 11.44 15.07 14.87
C LEU A 215 12.16 15.61 13.65
N ASN A 216 12.99 14.78 13.04
CA ASN A 216 13.81 15.14 11.88
C ASN A 216 13.31 14.42 10.62
N GLN A 217 13.04 15.18 9.57
CA GLN A 217 12.73 14.63 8.25
C GLN A 217 14.02 14.32 7.49
N GLN A 218 14.38 13.04 7.39
CA GLN A 218 15.56 12.57 6.66
C GLN A 218 15.28 12.23 5.19
N GLY A 219 14.13 12.65 4.65
CA GLY A 219 13.77 12.45 3.25
C GLY A 219 12.27 12.65 2.98
N PRO A 220 11.82 12.50 1.74
CA PRO A 220 10.42 12.74 1.35
C PRO A 220 9.41 11.79 2.02
N LYS A 221 9.86 10.63 2.52
CA LYS A 221 9.02 9.61 3.17
C LYS A 221 9.59 9.09 4.50
N THR A 222 10.59 9.76 5.07
CA THR A 222 11.32 9.27 6.26
C THR A 222 11.30 10.33 7.35
N LEU A 223 10.77 9.97 8.51
CA LEU A 223 10.79 10.76 9.74
C LEU A 223 11.55 9.98 10.81
N VAL A 224 12.46 10.67 11.50
CA VAL A 224 13.24 10.13 12.62
C VAL A 224 12.83 10.87 13.88
N LEU A 225 12.25 10.14 14.82
CA LEU A 225 11.94 10.62 16.17
C LEU A 225 13.10 10.25 17.11
N LYS A 226 13.63 11.23 17.84
CA LYS A 226 14.70 11.07 18.84
C LYS A 226 14.26 11.56 20.22
#